data_AF-A0A1I0C3R2-F1
#
_entry.id   AF-A0A1I0C3R2-F1
#
_cell.length_a   1.000
_cell.length_b   1.000
_cell.length_c   1.000
_cell.angle_alpha   90.00
_cell.angle_beta   90.00
_cell.angle_gamma   90.00
#
_symmetry.space_group_name_H-M   'P 1'
#
loop_
_entity.id
_entity.type
_entity.pdbx_description
1 polymer ?
#
loop_
_entity_poly.entity_id
_entity_poly.type
_entity_poly.pdbx_seq_one_letter_code
_entity_poly.pdbx_strand_id
1 'polypeptide(L)'
;MIFVDSRDWIDYFNDKDTPETQKLDARLGAFPICVGDIVLTEVLQSFKNDRDFSTTRDLLIALTIVNVLDTSIAIKAQSTSVP
;
A
#
# COMPACT_ATOMS: atom_id res chain seq x y z
N MET A 1 -11.20 -3.32 -5.67
CA MET A 1 -9.98 -3.41 -4.85
C MET A 1 -9.24 -2.10 -5.01
N ILE A 2 -8.75 -1.52 -3.92
CA ILE A 2 -8.06 -0.22 -3.90
C ILE A 2 -6.57 -0.48 -3.65
N PHE A 3 -5.74 -0.07 -4.60
CA PHE A 3 -4.28 -0.09 -4.44
C PHE A 3 -3.84 1.23 -3.78
N VAL A 4 -3.05 1.14 -2.71
CA VAL A 4 -2.60 2.30 -1.93
C VAL A 4 -1.09 2.44 -2.10
N ASP A 5 -0.65 3.67 -2.34
CA ASP A 5 0.76 4.00 -2.56
C ASP A 5 1.57 3.99 -1.25
N SER A 6 2.90 3.89 -1.34
CA SER A 6 3.79 3.84 -0.18
C SER A 6 3.73 5.11 0.66
N ARG A 7 3.57 6.28 0.04
CA ARG A 7 3.48 7.54 0.79
C ARG A 7 2.29 7.58 1.72
N ASP A 8 1.12 7.12 1.26
CA ASP A 8 -0.09 7.10 2.08
C ASP A 8 0.08 6.16 3.28
N TRP A 9 0.71 5.00 3.08
CA TRP A 9 1.06 4.09 4.17
C TRP A 9 2.08 4.68 5.14
N ILE A 10 3.15 5.29 4.64
CA ILE A 10 4.19 5.91 5.47
C ILE A 10 3.57 7.03 6.30
N ASP A 11 2.72 7.89 5.71
CA ASP A 11 2.06 8.96 6.44
C ASP A 11 1.06 8.39 7.46
N TYR A 12 0.34 7.30 7.14
CA TYR A 12 -0.60 6.63 8.04
C TYR A 12 0.10 6.01 9.27
N PHE A 13 1.17 5.23 9.07
CA PHE A 13 1.91 4.62 10.19
C PHE A 13 2.71 5.61 11.03
N ASN A 14 2.96 6.82 10.51
CA ASN A 14 3.60 7.91 11.26
C ASN A 14 2.57 8.85 11.93
N ASP A 15 1.30 8.44 12.03
CA ASP A 15 0.21 9.22 12.64
C ASP A 15 0.07 10.64 12.07
N LYS A 16 0.35 10.81 10.77
CA LYS A 16 0.17 12.12 10.12
C LYS A 16 -1.30 12.30 9.76
N ASP A 17 -1.90 13.37 10.27
CA ASP A 17 -3.25 13.76 9.93
C ASP A 17 -3.28 14.47 8.55
N THR A 18 -3.55 13.70 7.50
CA THR A 18 -3.70 14.20 6.13
C THR A 18 -5.04 13.77 5.55
N PRO A 19 -5.58 14.47 4.55
CA PRO A 19 -6.79 14.02 3.86
C PRO A 19 -6.65 12.61 3.28
N GLU A 20 -5.44 12.19 2.91
CA GLU A 20 -5.13 10.85 2.39
C GLU A 20 -5.21 9.79 3.48
N THR A 21 -4.61 10.03 4.66
CA THR A 21 -4.65 9.08 5.79
C THR A 21 -6.07 8.94 6.35
N GLN A 22 -6.84 10.03 6.41
CA GLN A 22 -8.26 10.00 6.78
C GLN A 22 -9.10 9.17 5.79
N LYS A 23 -8.84 9.30 4.48
CA LYS A 23 -9.52 8.49 3.46
C LYS A 23 -9.15 7.02 3.55
N LEU A 24 -7.87 6.72 3.83
CA LEU A 24 -7.39 5.36 4.02
C LEU A 24 -8.08 4.72 5.22
N ASP A 25 -8.13 5.42 6.35
CA ASP A 25 -8.79 4.96 7.58
C ASP A 25 -10.26 4.62 7.34
N ALA A 26 -11.01 5.54 6.71
CA ALA A 26 -12.42 5.35 6.40
C ALA A 26 -12.70 4.19 5.42
N ARG A 27 -11.68 3.70 4.70
CA ARG A 27 -11.80 2.59 3.74
C ARG A 27 -11.33 1.27 4.30
N LEU A 28 -10.44 1.27 5.30
CA LEU A 28 -10.00 0.06 5.98
C LEU A 28 -11.21 -0.67 6.59
N GLY A 29 -11.33 -1.97 6.31
CA GLY A 29 -12.47 -2.79 6.74
C GLY A 29 -13.78 -2.57 5.96
N ALA A 30 -13.95 -1.45 5.25
CA ALA A 30 -15.13 -1.18 4.43
C ALA A 30 -14.95 -1.59 2.96
N PHE A 31 -13.74 -1.47 2.42
CA PHE A 31 -13.42 -1.82 1.03
C PHE A 31 -12.21 -2.77 0.96
N PRO A 32 -12.13 -3.64 -0.06
CA PRO A 32 -10.93 -4.44 -0.27
C PRO A 32 -9.74 -3.55 -0.64
N ILE A 33 -8.73 -3.50 0.25
CA ILE A 33 -7.46 -2.79 0.04
C ILE A 33 -6.38 -3.82 -0.30
N CYS A 34 -5.47 -3.45 -1.19
CA CYS A 34 -4.29 -4.23 -1.51
C CYS A 34 -3.01 -3.38 -1.46
N VAL A 35 -1.88 -4.09 -1.36
CA VAL A 35 -0.53 -3.50 -1.27
C VAL A 35 0.35 -4.15 -2.33
N GLY A 36 1.13 -3.35 -3.06
CA GLY A 36 2.13 -3.86 -4.00
C GLY A 36 3.37 -4.41 -3.29
N ASP A 37 4.06 -5.39 -3.88
CA ASP A 37 5.35 -5.90 -3.39
C ASP A 37 6.43 -4.79 -3.27
N ILE A 38 6.49 -3.86 -4.23
CA ILE A 38 7.38 -2.68 -4.17
C ILE A 38 6.94 -1.73 -3.05
N VAL A 39 5.64 -1.45 -2.95
CA VAL A 39 5.09 -0.57 -1.91
C VAL A 39 5.39 -1.13 -0.52
N LEU A 40 5.20 -2.43 -0.32
CA LEU A 40 5.56 -3.12 0.93
C LEU A 40 7.04 -2.92 1.25
N THR A 41 7.91 -3.05 0.24
CA THR A 41 9.36 -2.84 0.42
C THR A 41 9.67 -1.40 0.87
N GLU A 42 9.10 -0.40 0.21
CA GLU A 42 9.33 1.02 0.53
C GLU A 42 8.83 1.39 1.93
N VAL A 43 7.63 0.93 2.30
CA VAL A 43 7.06 1.20 3.62
C VAL A 43 7.91 0.55 4.70
N LEU A 44 8.30 -0.72 4.53
CA LEU A 44 9.12 -1.43 5.51
C LEU A 44 10.53 -0.83 5.66
N GLN A 45 11.14 -0.34 4.58
CA GLN A 45 12.44 0.34 4.63
C GLN A 45 12.39 1.70 5.34
N SER A 46 11.21 2.30 5.51
CA SER A 46 11.07 3.58 6.20
C SER A 46 11.28 3.50 7.72
N PHE A 47 11.17 2.31 8.32
CA PHE A 47 11.29 2.11 9.76
C PHE A 47 12.75 2.02 10.21
N LYS A 48 13.07 2.69 11.32
CA LYS A 48 14.42 2.70 11.93
C LYS A 48 14.61 1.67 13.04
N ASN A 49 13.54 1.05 13.52
CA ASN A 49 13.59 0.08 14.59
C ASN A 49 12.81 -1.20 14.24
N ASP A 50 13.23 -2.31 14.84
CA ASP A 50 12.73 -3.64 14.50
C ASP A 50 11.28 -3.89 14.97
N ARG A 51 10.84 -3.20 16.03
CA ARG A 51 9.49 -3.39 16.58
C ARG A 51 8.43 -2.81 15.65
N ASP A 52 8.63 -1.58 15.20
CA ASP A 52 7.70 -0.88 14.31
C ASP A 52 7.73 -1.53 12.92
N PHE A 53 8.91 -1.99 12.47
CA PHE A 53 9.05 -2.83 11.29
C PHE A 53 8.19 -4.10 11.38
N SER A 54 8.33 -4.89 12.46
CA SER A 54 7.62 -6.17 12.59
C SER A 54 6.12 -5.96 12.65
N THR A 55 5.68 -4.98 13.44
CA THR A 55 4.24 -4.68 13.60
C THR A 55 3.63 -4.24 12.27
N THR A 56 4.29 -3.33 11.56
CA THR A 56 3.81 -2.83 10.27
C THR A 56 3.82 -3.93 9.20
N ARG A 57 4.87 -4.76 9.17
CA ARG A 57 4.94 -5.93 8.29
C ARG A 57 3.73 -6.82 8.50
N ASP A 58 3.45 -7.21 9.74
CA ASP A 58 2.39 -8.16 10.05
C ASP A 58 1.00 -7.60 9.69
N LEU A 59 0.80 -6.29 9.85
CA LEU A 59 -0.42 -5.60 9.43
C LEU A 59 -0.56 -5.55 7.90
N LEU A 60 0.51 -5.20 7.17
CA LEU A 60 0.45 -5.06 5.71
C LEU A 60 0.32 -6.41 5.00
N ILE A 61 1.00 -7.46 5.47
CA ILE A 61 0.89 -8.80 4.86
C ILE A 61 -0.45 -9.49 5.13
N ALA A 62 -1.24 -8.97 6.08
CA ALA A 62 -2.61 -9.41 6.29
C ALA A 62 -3.58 -8.89 5.20
N LEU A 63 -3.17 -7.87 4.45
CA LEU A 63 -3.87 -7.40 3.26
C LEU A 63 -3.51 -8.24 2.04
N THR A 64 -4.29 -8.11 0.97
CA THR A 64 -3.96 -8.73 -0.31
C THR A 64 -2.68 -8.12 -0.88
N ILE A 65 -1.64 -8.94 -1.04
CA ILE A 65 -0.40 -8.54 -1.71
C ILE A 65 -0.52 -8.77 -3.22
N VAL A 66 -0.18 -7.75 -4.00
CA VAL A 66 -0.12 -7.80 -5.47
C VAL A 66 1.33 -7.69 -5.90
N ASN A 67 1.82 -8.68 -6.65
CA ASN A 67 3.15 -8.62 -7.23
C ASN A 67 3.13 -7.68 -8.45
N VAL A 68 3.84 -6.56 -8.38
CA VAL A 68 3.87 -5.53 -9.43
C VAL A 68 5.22 -5.44 -10.15
N LEU A 69 6.23 -6.22 -9.73
CA LEU A 69 7.55 -6.34 -10.34
C LEU A 69 7.56 -7.05 -11.72
N ASP A 70 6.56 -6.81 -12.56
CA ASP A 70 6.49 -7.35 -13.92
C ASP A 70 6.07 -6.25 -14.90
N THR A 71 6.99 -5.88 -15.79
CA THR A 71 6.76 -4.89 -16.86
C THR A 71 5.57 -5.28 -17.76
N SER A 72 5.24 -6.56 -17.88
CA SER A 72 4.06 -7.01 -18.61
C SER A 72 2.76 -6.48 -18.00
N ILE A 73 2.71 -6.32 -16.67
CA ILE A 73 1.57 -5.72 -15.95
C ILE A 73 1.46 -4.24 -16.32
N ALA A 74 2.57 -3.51 -16.34
CA ALA A 74 2.60 -2.09 -16.72
C ALA A 74 2.09 -1.87 -18.16
N ILE A 75 2.51 -2.74 -19.10
CA ILE A 75 2.04 -2.69 -20.50
C ILE A 75 0.55 -3.01 -20.60
N LYS A 76 0.06 -4.03 -19.87
CA LYS A 76 -1.38 -4.38 -19.86
C LYS A 76 -2.25 -3.26 -19.30
N ALA A 77 -1.79 -2.54 -18.27
CA ALA A 77 -2.52 -1.43 -17.67
C ALA A 77 -2.83 -0.30 -18.69
N GLN A 78 -1.95 -0.11 -19.68
CA GLN A 78 -2.11 0.88 -20.73
C GLN A 78 -3.22 0.55 -21.73
N SER A 79 -3.69 -0.71 -21.78
CA SER A 79 -4.68 -1.16 -22.77
C SER A 79 -6.14 -0.88 -22.37
N THR A 80 -6.38 -0.08 -21.33
CA THR A 80 -7.72 0.46 -21.04
C THR A 80 -7.98 1.73 -21.88
N SER A 81 -7.71 1.69 -23.18
CA SER A 81 -8.38 2.58 -24.11
C SER A 81 -9.80 2.03 -24.29
N VAL A 82 -10.75 2.72 -23.67
CA VAL A 82 -12.20 2.57 -23.85
C VAL A 82 -12.52 2.40 -25.34
N PRO A 83 -13.41 1.48 -25.75
CA PRO A 83 -13.91 1.44 -27.12
C PRO A 83 -14.64 2.73 -27.53
#